data_AF-A0A818BGX9-F1
#
_entry.id   AF-A0A818BGX9-F1
#
_cell.length_a   1.000
_cell.length_b   1.000
_cell.length_c   1.000
_cell.angle_alpha   90.00
_cell.angle_beta   90.00
_cell.angle_gamma   90.00
#
_symmetry.space_group_name_H-M   'P 1'
#
loop_
_entity.id
_entity.type
_entity.pdbx_description
1 polymer ?
#
loop_
_entity_poly.entity_id
_entity_poly.type
_entity_poly.pdbx_seq_one_letter_code
_entity_poly.pdbx_strand_id
1 'polypeptide(L)'
;MLSINNNKQTLQDDKLIENENFGLGIIAETKEDLQLFQEICLKNFLPISKNNCHISLECNQNIIEYYLTTGINYLHSEYAMIVLLKNVQYSELSSLLYQKEFSLNNKLYTYHLRILIQNNNESQEELITKILNNLLSEVFFIDHDDHASIPSLPAPKQPQFVSISSYSQIACWPLPRRRDLKRFRQDLGVTHILTLLNNNEIKQTNICNHIKSADIESLHVPIAGAEISIFTSSQATIDLLMEQLPTIRDLLLNSTITTPVKMIIHCAAGLHRTGTITYLLLRLCHFTSNQALLIINRTRAITARQGKFIGSTDHTIDVKVTSEVTLENVELNIADRDNAAQVKTYKLTYPNPLSNNLEIDYHQKLIVKFQIKDKQTDEFIRVQQTFLRFTNKQSNKEVIYLAEATNGVNSQYKVEVDLTINANDFHHQSGAYELVLIVGDALLQKSFSWKLNDNIQLSFHEDSVPDTDHLSLYSAKREIIHQFREEEKRPPTIVSLVFSGLTLLPLLILLISWLKLGFNLSGLPLGLSPLGFHISHGAAFALMYFYWKYLDMFQTMRYLALVSIPLFLFGHRVLAILAARREKKA
;
A
#
# COMPACT_ATOMS: atom_id res chain seq x y z
N MET A 1 11.77 -4.99 -9.13
CA MET A 1 12.75 -5.82 -8.40
C MET A 1 14.13 -5.23 -8.67
N LEU A 2 14.57 -4.27 -7.86
CA LEU A 2 15.94 -3.74 -7.82
C LEU A 2 16.25 -3.57 -6.34
N SER A 3 16.79 -4.61 -5.70
CA SER A 3 17.33 -4.52 -4.35
C SER A 3 18.70 -3.85 -4.46
N ILE A 4 18.77 -2.57 -4.13
CA ILE A 4 20.05 -1.88 -3.94
C ILE A 4 20.56 -2.34 -2.57
N ASN A 5 21.50 -3.28 -2.58
CA ASN A 5 22.25 -3.67 -1.39
C ASN A 5 23.10 -2.47 -0.94
N ASN A 6 22.58 -1.68 -0.01
CA ASN A 6 23.34 -0.65 0.69
C ASN A 6 24.12 -1.31 1.83
N ASN A 7 25.27 -1.88 1.50
CA ASN A 7 26.35 -1.96 2.49
C ASN A 7 26.80 -0.52 2.77
N LYS A 8 26.60 -0.06 4.02
CA LYS A 8 27.39 1.03 4.59
C LYS A 8 28.86 0.59 4.59
N GLN A 9 29.54 0.79 3.47
CA GLN A 9 30.86 1.37 3.57
C GLN A 9 30.63 2.86 3.79
N THR A 10 31.06 3.32 4.96
CA THR A 10 31.47 4.71 5.19
C THR A 10 32.04 5.27 3.88
N LEU A 11 31.30 6.19 3.25
CA LEU A 11 31.78 6.95 2.10
C LEU A 11 32.99 7.72 2.59
N GLN A 12 34.16 7.14 2.31
CA GLN A 12 35.44 7.79 2.48
C GLN A 12 35.43 9.07 1.67
N ASP A 13 35.94 10.12 2.32
CA ASP A 13 36.51 11.30 1.67
C ASP A 13 37.24 10.87 0.41
N ASP A 14 36.74 11.23 -0.78
CA ASP A 14 37.51 11.33 -2.04
C ASP A 14 36.58 11.73 -3.21
N LYS A 15 36.22 13.01 -3.26
CA LYS A 15 35.65 13.66 -4.45
C LYS A 15 36.73 14.55 -5.06
N LEU A 16 37.67 13.95 -5.78
CA LEU A 16 38.82 14.66 -6.36
C LEU A 16 38.56 15.08 -7.81
N ILE A 17 38.71 16.39 -8.04
CA ILE A 17 38.56 17.05 -9.33
C ILE A 17 39.95 17.42 -9.81
N GLU A 18 40.44 16.74 -10.85
CA GLU A 18 41.68 17.12 -11.51
C GLU A 18 41.37 17.71 -12.90
N ASN A 19 41.68 19.00 -13.05
CA ASN A 19 42.00 19.59 -14.35
C ASN A 19 42.99 20.73 -14.07
N GLU A 20 44.29 20.46 -14.21
CA GLU A 20 45.35 21.33 -13.66
C GLU A 20 45.48 22.68 -14.36
N ASN A 21 44.85 22.88 -15.52
CA ASN A 21 45.25 23.94 -16.44
C ASN A 21 44.22 25.06 -16.63
N PHE A 22 42.96 24.91 -16.21
CA PHE A 22 41.97 25.97 -16.45
C PHE A 22 40.74 25.91 -15.51
N GLY A 23 40.40 27.04 -14.88
CA GLY A 23 39.34 27.15 -13.87
C GLY A 23 39.25 28.54 -13.21
N LEU A 24 38.26 28.71 -12.33
CA LEU A 24 38.07 29.80 -11.38
C LEU A 24 39.40 30.15 -10.72
N GLY A 25 39.80 31.40 -10.88
CA GLY A 25 40.95 31.97 -10.22
C GLY A 25 40.59 32.49 -8.84
N ILE A 26 41.46 32.31 -7.86
CA ILE A 26 41.24 32.83 -6.50
C ILE A 26 42.42 33.68 -6.10
N ILE A 27 42.11 34.86 -5.56
CA ILE A 27 43.09 35.74 -4.94
C ILE A 27 42.72 35.87 -3.46
N ALA A 28 43.68 35.54 -2.61
CA ALA A 28 43.54 35.62 -1.16
C ALA A 28 44.69 36.46 -0.57
N GLU A 29 44.42 37.12 0.56
CA GLU A 29 45.47 37.83 1.30
C GLU A 29 46.41 36.84 2.01
N THR A 30 45.85 35.78 2.60
CA THR A 30 46.60 34.79 3.38
C THR A 30 46.59 33.41 2.70
N LYS A 31 47.62 32.61 3.02
CA LYS A 31 47.71 31.22 2.55
C LYS A 31 46.64 30.33 3.15
N GLU A 32 46.23 30.61 4.39
CA GLU A 32 45.23 29.84 5.14
C GLU A 32 43.85 30.02 4.52
N ASP A 33 43.46 31.26 4.20
CA ASP A 33 42.18 31.55 3.53
C ASP A 33 42.12 30.90 2.14
N LEU A 34 43.23 30.91 1.40
CA LEU A 34 43.33 30.27 0.10
C LEU A 34 43.13 28.76 0.21
N GLN A 35 43.77 28.11 1.18
CA GLN A 35 43.65 26.66 1.40
C GLN A 35 42.24 26.27 1.84
N LEU A 36 41.65 27.01 2.78
CA LEU A 36 40.28 26.78 3.24
C LEU A 36 39.29 26.91 2.07
N PHE A 37 39.44 27.95 1.25
CA PHE A 37 38.55 28.15 0.10
C PHE A 37 38.78 27.13 -1.02
N GLN A 38 40.01 26.65 -1.21
CA GLN A 38 40.31 25.54 -2.12
C GLN A 38 39.60 24.26 -1.70
N GLU A 39 39.61 23.92 -0.40
CA GLU A 39 38.87 22.76 0.13
C GLU A 39 37.36 22.91 -0.06
N ILE A 40 36.83 24.11 0.19
CA ILE A 40 35.42 24.42 -0.04
C ILE A 40 35.05 24.27 -1.52
N CYS A 41 35.88 24.76 -2.43
CA CYS A 41 35.67 24.62 -3.87
C CYS A 41 35.64 23.16 -4.29
N LEU A 42 36.55 22.34 -3.76
CA LEU A 42 36.59 20.90 -4.02
C LEU A 42 35.33 20.20 -3.51
N LYS A 43 34.90 20.49 -2.27
CA LYS A 43 33.66 19.94 -1.69
C LYS A 43 32.41 20.31 -2.50
N ASN A 44 32.40 21.48 -3.13
CA ASN A 44 31.27 22.01 -3.89
C ASN A 44 31.35 21.82 -5.41
N PHE A 45 32.35 21.08 -5.91
CA PHE A 45 32.59 20.87 -7.35
C PHE A 45 32.83 22.14 -8.17
N LEU A 46 33.29 23.20 -7.53
CA LEU A 46 33.63 24.45 -8.20
C LEU A 46 34.87 24.27 -9.08
N PRO A 47 34.90 24.90 -10.26
CA PRO A 47 35.95 24.62 -11.21
C PRO A 47 37.23 25.37 -10.93
N ILE A 48 37.96 25.03 -9.87
CA ILE A 48 39.21 25.71 -9.48
C ILE A 48 40.42 25.23 -10.28
N SER A 49 41.37 26.14 -10.57
CA SER A 49 42.69 25.81 -11.13
C SER A 49 43.78 26.19 -10.13
N LYS A 50 44.66 25.24 -9.78
CA LYS A 50 45.80 25.47 -8.87
C LYS A 50 46.77 26.53 -9.42
N ASN A 51 46.95 26.56 -10.74
CA ASN A 51 47.80 27.53 -11.43
C ASN A 51 47.21 28.94 -11.44
N ASN A 52 45.90 29.05 -11.19
CA ASN A 52 45.14 30.29 -11.12
C ASN A 52 44.82 30.65 -9.65
N CYS A 53 45.67 30.29 -8.69
CA CYS A 53 45.49 30.66 -7.29
C CYS A 53 46.68 31.53 -6.86
N HIS A 54 46.41 32.75 -6.40
CA HIS A 54 47.46 33.69 -5.99
C HIS A 54 47.24 34.23 -4.58
N ILE A 55 48.35 34.48 -3.90
CA ILE A 55 48.38 35.21 -2.63
C ILE A 55 48.82 36.63 -2.96
N SER A 56 47.93 37.60 -2.80
CA SER A 56 48.21 39.02 -3.05
C SER A 56 47.32 39.89 -2.17
N LEU A 57 47.92 40.94 -1.60
CA LEU A 57 47.23 41.97 -0.81
C LEU A 57 46.35 42.88 -1.69
N GLU A 58 46.73 43.05 -2.96
CA GLU A 58 46.00 43.85 -3.95
C GLU A 58 45.78 43.08 -5.27
N CYS A 59 44.61 43.27 -5.86
CA CYS A 59 44.32 42.89 -7.23
C CYS A 59 44.56 44.10 -8.16
N ASN A 60 45.67 44.10 -8.90
CA ASN A 60 46.04 45.17 -9.83
C ASN A 60 45.79 44.80 -11.30
N GLN A 61 45.87 45.80 -12.19
CA GLN A 61 45.67 45.63 -13.63
C GLN A 61 46.60 44.57 -14.25
N ASN A 62 47.82 44.41 -13.73
CA ASN A 62 48.79 43.42 -14.21
C ASN A 62 48.33 41.98 -13.95
N ILE A 63 47.70 41.71 -12.80
CA ILE A 63 47.14 40.39 -12.50
C ILE A 63 45.97 40.10 -13.45
N ILE A 64 45.08 41.08 -13.68
CA ILE A 64 43.99 40.93 -14.65
C ILE A 64 44.53 40.63 -16.05
N GLU A 65 45.54 41.38 -16.49
CA GLU A 65 46.15 41.17 -17.80
C GLU A 65 46.87 39.83 -17.90
N TYR A 66 47.50 39.37 -16.82
CA TYR A 66 48.06 38.02 -16.72
C TYR A 66 46.99 36.95 -16.91
N TYR A 67 45.84 37.06 -16.24
CA TYR A 67 44.71 36.14 -16.38
C TYR A 67 44.08 36.15 -17.77
N LEU A 68 43.89 37.34 -18.35
CA LEU A 68 43.39 37.46 -19.72
C LEU A 68 44.37 36.81 -20.71
N THR A 69 45.68 37.01 -20.52
CA THR A 69 46.71 36.49 -21.44
C THR A 69 46.94 34.99 -21.28
N THR A 70 46.96 34.47 -20.05
CA THR A 70 46.99 33.02 -19.80
C THR A 70 45.71 32.37 -20.30
N GLY A 71 44.55 32.99 -20.06
CA GLY A 71 43.27 32.53 -20.59
C GLY A 71 43.27 32.36 -22.11
N ILE A 72 43.83 33.34 -22.83
CA ILE A 72 44.03 33.30 -24.29
C ILE A 72 45.06 32.25 -24.72
N ASN A 73 46.12 32.02 -23.95
CA ASN A 73 47.14 31.03 -24.32
C ASN A 73 46.68 29.57 -24.10
N TYR A 74 45.73 29.34 -23.18
CA TYR A 74 45.26 28.00 -22.78
C TYR A 74 43.82 27.69 -23.20
N LEU A 75 43.24 28.46 -24.13
CA LEU A 75 41.81 28.47 -24.51
C LEU A 75 41.12 27.10 -24.56
N HIS A 76 40.25 26.86 -23.58
CA HIS A 76 39.19 25.83 -23.61
C HIS A 76 37.80 26.38 -23.19
N SER A 77 37.67 27.67 -22.86
CA SER A 77 36.39 28.37 -22.64
C SER A 77 36.47 29.85 -23.00
N GLU A 78 35.32 30.46 -23.33
CA GLU A 78 35.19 31.88 -23.72
C GLU A 78 35.26 32.84 -22.52
N TYR A 79 35.15 32.29 -21.31
CA TYR A 79 34.99 33.04 -20.06
C TYR A 79 35.90 32.46 -18.97
N ALA A 80 36.47 33.34 -18.16
CA ALA A 80 37.07 33.02 -16.86
C ALA A 80 36.48 33.88 -15.75
N MET A 81 36.65 33.43 -14.52
CA MET A 81 36.17 34.11 -13.33
C MET A 81 37.29 34.18 -12.29
N ILE A 82 37.50 35.35 -11.71
CA ILE A 82 38.36 35.54 -10.54
C ILE A 82 37.48 35.83 -9.33
N VAL A 83 37.77 35.18 -8.20
CA VAL A 83 37.15 35.44 -6.91
C VAL A 83 38.17 36.11 -5.99
N LEU A 84 37.83 37.30 -5.49
CA LEU A 84 38.60 38.06 -4.50
C LEU A 84 38.01 37.78 -3.11
N LEU A 85 38.82 37.26 -2.18
CA LEU A 85 38.40 37.01 -0.79
C LEU A 85 38.43 38.31 0.04
N LYS A 86 37.71 38.32 1.18
CA LYS A 86 37.30 39.50 1.99
C LYS A 86 38.36 40.61 2.17
N ASN A 87 39.63 40.26 2.26
CA ASN A 87 40.69 41.20 2.63
C ASN A 87 41.54 41.69 1.45
N VAL A 88 41.26 41.26 0.23
CA VAL A 88 42.00 41.70 -0.96
C VAL A 88 41.56 43.11 -1.34
N GLN A 89 42.48 44.07 -1.34
CA GLN A 89 42.22 45.44 -1.79
C GLN A 89 42.08 45.48 -3.32
N TYR A 90 41.18 46.33 -3.83
CA TYR A 90 40.87 46.40 -5.27
C TYR A 90 40.61 47.83 -5.80
N SER A 91 41.21 48.84 -5.15
CA SER A 91 41.11 50.24 -5.60
C SER A 91 41.59 50.36 -7.05
N GLU A 92 40.77 50.98 -7.90
CA GLU A 92 40.99 51.26 -9.34
C GLU A 92 40.41 50.27 -10.38
N LEU A 93 39.64 49.25 -9.98
CA LEU A 93 38.91 48.42 -10.95
C LEU A 93 37.72 49.17 -11.58
N SER A 94 37.88 49.63 -12.82
CA SER A 94 36.87 50.41 -13.57
C SER A 94 35.63 49.62 -14.01
N SER A 95 35.69 48.29 -14.03
CA SER A 95 34.57 47.42 -14.41
C SER A 95 34.65 46.04 -13.74
N LEU A 96 33.51 45.41 -13.45
CA LEU A 96 33.46 44.03 -12.91
C LEU A 96 33.54 42.95 -14.02
N LEU A 97 33.62 43.38 -15.28
CA LEU A 97 33.69 42.53 -16.47
C LEU A 97 34.77 43.08 -17.41
N TYR A 98 35.88 42.37 -17.51
CA TYR A 98 36.99 42.69 -18.41
C TYR A 98 36.88 41.87 -19.68
N GLN A 99 37.36 42.41 -20.80
CA GLN A 99 37.41 41.68 -22.07
C GLN A 99 38.73 41.93 -22.81
N LYS A 100 39.23 40.90 -23.50
CA LYS A 100 40.41 41.00 -24.36
C LYS A 100 40.14 40.30 -25.68
N GLU A 101 40.30 41.04 -26.77
CA GLU A 101 40.16 40.50 -28.12
C GLU A 101 41.47 39.90 -28.61
N PHE A 102 41.39 38.78 -29.32
CA PHE A 102 42.54 38.14 -29.95
C PHE A 102 42.12 37.48 -31.26
N SER A 103 43.08 37.28 -32.17
CA SER A 103 42.84 36.63 -33.47
C SER A 103 43.40 35.22 -33.50
N LEU A 104 42.60 34.25 -33.95
CA LEU A 104 43.01 32.87 -34.17
C LEU A 104 42.42 32.36 -35.49
N ASN A 105 43.25 31.83 -36.38
CA ASN A 105 42.81 31.33 -37.71
C ASN A 105 41.97 32.35 -38.52
N ASN A 106 42.39 33.61 -38.59
CA ASN A 106 41.68 34.71 -39.28
C ASN A 106 40.27 35.02 -38.75
N LYS A 107 39.92 34.58 -37.54
CA LYS A 107 38.71 34.99 -36.83
C LYS A 107 39.08 35.76 -35.57
N LEU A 108 38.34 36.82 -35.29
CA LEU A 108 38.41 37.59 -34.04
C LEU A 108 37.58 36.87 -32.97
N TYR A 109 38.16 36.73 -31.78
CA TYR A 109 37.52 36.18 -30.60
C TYR A 109 37.62 37.20 -29.47
N THR A 110 36.60 37.25 -28.62
CA THR A 110 36.57 38.08 -27.43
C THR A 110 36.58 37.16 -26.22
N TYR A 111 37.59 37.30 -25.37
CA TYR A 111 37.69 36.58 -24.11
C TYR A 111 37.20 37.46 -22.97
N HIS A 112 36.30 36.96 -22.15
CA HIS A 112 35.71 37.72 -21.04
C HIS A 112 36.19 37.20 -19.69
N LEU A 113 36.51 38.11 -18.77
CA LEU A 113 36.92 37.83 -17.41
C LEU A 113 35.97 38.54 -16.43
N ARG A 114 35.29 37.78 -15.58
CA ARG A 114 34.41 38.32 -14.54
C ARG A 114 35.13 38.32 -13.19
N ILE A 115 34.99 39.40 -12.43
CA ILE A 115 35.54 39.49 -11.07
C ILE A 115 34.38 39.44 -10.07
N LEU A 116 34.41 38.47 -9.17
CA LEU A 116 33.50 38.37 -8.03
C LEU A 116 34.25 38.72 -6.76
N ILE A 117 33.62 39.56 -5.94
CA ILE A 117 34.18 40.04 -4.67
C ILE A 117 33.36 39.43 -3.54
N GLN A 118 34.05 38.88 -2.55
CA GLN A 118 33.46 38.44 -1.29
C GLN A 118 33.33 39.63 -0.35
N ASN A 119 32.11 39.95 0.06
CA ASN A 119 31.90 41.05 1.01
C ASN A 119 32.28 40.62 2.44
N ASN A 120 32.70 41.56 3.28
CA ASN A 120 33.10 41.29 4.67
C ASN A 120 32.03 40.53 5.49
N ASN A 121 30.75 40.85 5.26
CA ASN A 121 29.61 40.25 5.96
C ASN A 121 29.00 39.01 5.23
N GLU A 122 29.51 38.65 4.04
CA GLU A 122 28.98 37.52 3.26
C GLU A 122 29.46 36.19 3.86
N SER A 123 28.51 35.27 4.07
CA SER A 123 28.81 33.90 4.50
C SER A 123 29.47 33.10 3.37
N GLN A 124 30.14 32.00 3.71
CA GLN A 124 30.75 31.12 2.70
C GLN A 124 29.69 30.52 1.76
N GLU A 125 28.50 30.16 2.29
CA GLU A 125 27.40 29.62 1.50
C GLU A 125 26.80 30.64 0.52
N GLU A 126 26.67 31.90 0.93
CA GLU A 126 26.22 32.99 0.03
C GLU A 126 27.21 33.21 -1.13
N LEU A 127 28.51 33.23 -0.85
CA LEU A 127 29.54 33.36 -1.87
C LEU A 127 29.51 32.17 -2.85
N ILE A 128 29.40 30.94 -2.35
CA ILE A 128 29.29 29.74 -3.20
C ILE A 128 28.04 29.83 -4.08
N THR A 129 26.91 30.23 -3.51
CA THR A 129 25.65 30.41 -4.26
C THR A 129 25.80 31.46 -5.35
N LYS A 130 26.47 32.58 -5.06
CA LYS A 130 26.79 33.63 -6.03
C LYS A 130 27.70 33.13 -7.15
N ILE A 131 28.74 32.36 -6.82
CA ILE A 131 29.64 31.74 -7.82
C ILE A 131 28.85 30.77 -8.70
N LEU A 132 28.06 29.87 -8.10
CA LEU A 132 27.25 28.88 -8.81
C LEU A 132 26.23 29.56 -9.73
N ASN A 133 25.52 30.59 -9.26
CA ASN A 133 24.56 31.32 -10.06
C ASN A 133 25.21 31.97 -11.27
N ASN A 134 26.41 32.54 -11.13
CA ASN A 134 27.14 33.13 -12.25
C ASN A 134 27.65 32.07 -13.24
N LEU A 135 28.16 30.93 -12.75
CA LEU A 135 28.63 29.83 -13.59
C LEU A 135 27.48 29.15 -14.34
N LEU A 136 26.33 28.97 -13.68
CA LEU A 136 25.16 28.31 -14.25
C LEU A 136 24.32 29.25 -15.12
N SER A 137 24.23 30.55 -14.80
CA SER A 137 23.52 31.52 -15.65
C SER A 137 24.03 31.50 -17.08
N GLU A 138 25.34 31.28 -17.27
CA GLU A 138 25.95 31.16 -18.61
C GLU A 138 25.61 29.85 -19.33
N VAL A 139 25.27 28.80 -18.58
CA VAL A 139 24.77 27.53 -19.17
C VAL A 139 23.35 27.71 -19.68
N PHE A 140 22.54 28.55 -19.02
CA PHE A 140 21.09 28.66 -19.26
C PHE A 140 20.61 29.87 -20.09
N PHE A 141 21.39 30.93 -20.26
CA PHE A 141 20.96 32.17 -20.96
C PHE A 141 21.13 32.19 -22.49
N ILE A 142 21.54 31.09 -23.12
CA ILE A 142 21.74 31.08 -24.58
C ILE A 142 20.41 30.76 -25.28
N ASP A 143 19.79 31.80 -25.81
CA ASP A 143 18.57 31.72 -26.61
C ASP A 143 18.77 30.73 -27.78
N HIS A 144 17.82 29.82 -27.96
CA HIS A 144 17.96 28.60 -28.77
C HIS A 144 18.05 28.86 -30.29
N ASP A 145 17.88 30.09 -30.75
CA ASP A 145 17.74 30.41 -32.18
C ASP A 145 18.96 31.10 -32.82
N ASP A 146 19.94 31.59 -32.04
CA ASP A 146 21.03 32.44 -32.55
C ASP A 146 22.41 31.74 -32.62
N HIS A 147 22.43 30.49 -33.07
CA HIS A 147 23.67 29.69 -33.14
C HIS A 147 24.66 30.09 -34.25
N ALA A 148 24.31 31.03 -35.12
CA ALA A 148 25.19 31.49 -36.20
C ALA A 148 26.06 32.70 -35.84
N SER A 149 25.74 33.41 -34.75
CA SER A 149 26.32 34.71 -34.42
C SER A 149 27.36 34.68 -33.27
N ILE A 150 27.48 33.57 -32.54
CA ILE A 150 28.41 33.47 -31.40
C ILE A 150 29.66 32.68 -31.82
N PRO A 151 30.86 33.30 -31.83
CA PRO A 151 32.11 32.60 -32.16
C PRO A 151 32.50 31.65 -31.03
N SER A 152 32.13 30.37 -31.17
CA SER A 152 32.64 29.33 -30.28
C SER A 152 34.13 29.06 -30.50
N LEU A 153 34.90 29.00 -29.41
CA LEU A 153 36.30 28.59 -29.46
C LEU A 153 36.46 27.22 -30.14
N PRO A 154 37.63 26.94 -30.74
CA PRO A 154 37.87 25.64 -31.34
C PRO A 154 37.67 24.53 -30.30
N ALA A 155 36.84 23.55 -30.64
CA ALA A 155 36.56 22.41 -29.79
C ALA A 155 37.88 21.75 -29.32
N PRO A 156 37.97 21.30 -28.06
CA PRO A 156 39.19 20.70 -27.53
C PRO A 156 39.65 19.56 -28.42
N LYS A 157 40.96 19.41 -28.61
CA LYS A 157 41.55 18.37 -29.48
C LYS A 157 41.48 16.96 -28.87
N GLN A 158 41.08 16.84 -27.60
CA GLN A 158 40.98 15.60 -26.83
C GLN A 158 39.79 15.66 -25.85
N PRO A 159 39.20 14.51 -25.47
CA PRO A 159 38.19 14.42 -24.42
C PRO A 159 38.73 14.89 -23.06
N GLN A 160 37.97 15.72 -22.37
CA GLN A 160 38.28 16.14 -21.00
C GLN A 160 37.57 15.22 -20.01
N PHE A 161 38.35 14.55 -19.16
CA PHE A 161 37.85 13.58 -18.19
C PHE A 161 37.64 14.23 -16.84
N VAL A 162 36.53 13.88 -16.20
CA VAL A 162 36.21 14.30 -14.83
C VAL A 162 35.97 13.04 -14.00
N SER A 163 36.60 12.97 -12.83
CA SER A 163 36.45 11.84 -11.91
C SER A 163 35.07 11.83 -11.26
N ILE A 164 34.47 10.65 -11.18
CA ILE A 164 33.17 10.39 -10.53
C ILE A 164 33.38 9.68 -9.19
N SER A 165 34.28 8.72 -9.17
CA SER A 165 34.80 8.04 -7.97
C SER A 165 36.33 7.93 -8.07
N SER A 166 36.99 7.43 -7.04
CA SER A 166 38.46 7.30 -6.97
C SER A 166 39.08 6.57 -8.17
N TYR A 167 38.34 5.66 -8.82
CA TYR A 167 38.82 4.87 -9.97
C TYR A 167 37.93 4.98 -11.20
N SER A 168 36.99 5.95 -11.23
CA SER A 168 36.14 6.19 -12.40
C SER A 168 36.21 7.62 -12.91
N GLN A 169 36.26 7.77 -14.23
CA GLN A 169 36.26 9.05 -14.93
C GLN A 169 35.32 9.01 -16.12
N ILE A 170 34.61 10.12 -16.38
CA ILE A 170 33.75 10.27 -17.56
C ILE A 170 34.17 11.45 -18.42
N ALA A 171 33.90 11.35 -19.73
CA ALA A 171 34.01 12.45 -20.69
C ALA A 171 32.86 12.39 -21.72
N CYS A 172 32.35 13.55 -22.14
CA CYS A 172 31.40 13.66 -23.25
C CYS A 172 32.13 13.92 -24.57
N TRP A 173 31.73 13.24 -25.65
CA TRP A 173 32.35 13.43 -26.97
C TRP A 173 31.33 13.31 -28.13
N PRO A 174 31.56 13.93 -29.30
CA PRO A 174 30.85 13.57 -30.54
C PRO A 174 31.25 12.16 -31.03
N LEU A 175 30.66 11.69 -32.13
CA LEU A 175 31.00 10.39 -32.72
C LEU A 175 32.52 10.28 -32.99
N PRO A 176 33.26 9.38 -32.30
CA PRO A 176 34.69 9.25 -32.50
C PRO A 176 35.02 8.63 -33.85
N ARG A 177 36.06 9.15 -34.51
CA ARG A 177 36.57 8.57 -35.77
C ARG A 177 37.49 7.38 -35.45
N ARG A 178 37.70 6.50 -36.42
CA ARG A 178 38.61 5.34 -36.26
C ARG A 178 40.02 5.70 -35.76
N ARG A 179 40.55 6.86 -36.17
CA ARG A 179 41.87 7.35 -35.72
C ARG A 179 41.85 7.77 -34.25
N ASP A 180 40.74 8.35 -33.81
CA ASP A 180 40.56 8.83 -32.43
C ASP A 180 40.51 7.66 -31.46
N LEU A 181 39.88 6.54 -31.83
CA LEU A 181 39.78 5.35 -30.97
C LEU A 181 41.15 4.77 -30.58
N LYS A 182 42.11 4.72 -31.52
CA LYS A 182 43.48 4.29 -31.21
C LYS A 182 44.13 5.22 -30.20
N ARG A 183 43.97 6.53 -30.41
CA ARG A 183 44.47 7.57 -29.52
C ARG A 183 43.85 7.49 -28.13
N PHE A 184 42.54 7.21 -28.06
CA PHE A 184 41.81 7.11 -26.81
C PHE A 184 42.32 5.94 -25.96
N ARG A 185 42.61 4.80 -26.58
CA ARG A 185 43.20 3.66 -25.86
C ARG A 185 44.65 3.95 -25.44
N GLN A 186 45.49 4.40 -26.38
CA GLN A 186 46.94 4.49 -26.19
C GLN A 186 47.39 5.72 -25.40
N ASP A 187 46.87 6.91 -25.73
CA ASP A 187 47.31 8.16 -25.12
C ASP A 187 46.50 8.48 -23.85
N LEU A 188 45.21 8.12 -23.83
CA LEU A 188 44.28 8.54 -22.78
C LEU A 188 43.85 7.42 -21.84
N GLY A 189 44.17 6.16 -22.14
CA GLY A 189 43.83 5.01 -21.29
C GLY A 189 42.33 4.74 -21.16
N VAL A 190 41.54 5.04 -22.20
CA VAL A 190 40.09 4.80 -22.20
C VAL A 190 39.82 3.30 -22.12
N THR A 191 38.93 2.91 -21.19
CA THR A 191 38.54 1.51 -20.99
C THR A 191 37.16 1.22 -21.55
N HIS A 192 36.24 2.19 -21.50
CA HIS A 192 34.86 2.01 -21.94
C HIS A 192 34.39 3.14 -22.87
N ILE A 193 33.55 2.82 -23.85
CA ILE A 193 32.80 3.79 -24.64
C ILE A 193 31.32 3.44 -24.58
N LEU A 194 30.52 4.38 -24.06
CA LEU A 194 29.06 4.32 -24.05
C LEU A 194 28.51 5.03 -25.29
N THR A 195 27.94 4.24 -26.20
CA THR A 195 27.29 4.74 -27.41
C THR A 195 25.78 4.86 -27.23
N LEU A 196 25.24 6.02 -27.60
CA LEU A 196 23.81 6.36 -27.53
C LEU A 196 23.15 6.40 -28.91
N LEU A 197 23.85 5.88 -29.93
CA LEU A 197 23.35 5.78 -31.29
C LEU A 197 22.21 4.76 -31.37
N ASN A 198 21.22 5.04 -32.20
CA ASN A 198 20.18 4.06 -32.47
C ASN A 198 20.74 2.88 -33.29
N ASN A 199 19.95 1.80 -33.39
CA ASN A 199 20.38 0.57 -34.07
C ASN A 199 20.72 0.77 -35.55
N ASN A 200 20.12 1.75 -36.23
CA ASN A 200 20.38 2.04 -37.64
C ASN A 200 21.68 2.84 -37.82
N GLU A 201 21.91 3.85 -36.98
CA GLU A 201 23.14 4.66 -36.93
C GLU A 201 24.37 3.78 -36.66
N ILE A 202 24.24 2.76 -35.78
CA ILE A 202 25.33 1.82 -35.51
C ILE A 202 25.63 0.94 -36.72
N LYS A 203 24.61 0.42 -37.42
CA LYS A 203 24.82 -0.38 -38.63
C LYS A 203 25.53 0.42 -39.72
N GLN A 204 25.21 1.71 -39.87
CA GLN A 204 25.82 2.59 -40.86
C GLN A 204 27.27 2.97 -40.50
N THR A 205 27.53 3.30 -39.23
CA THR A 205 28.85 3.77 -38.78
C THR A 205 29.81 2.63 -38.45
N ASN A 206 29.28 1.43 -38.19
CA ASN A 206 29.98 0.24 -37.74
C ASN A 206 30.86 0.49 -36.49
N ILE A 207 30.42 1.42 -35.63
CA ILE A 207 31.26 1.98 -34.56
C ILE A 207 31.62 0.95 -33.49
N CYS A 208 30.70 0.08 -33.08
CA CYS A 208 30.94 -0.95 -32.05
C CYS A 208 32.06 -1.91 -32.45
N ASN A 209 32.16 -2.26 -33.74
CA ASN A 209 33.24 -3.10 -34.24
C ASN A 209 34.59 -2.35 -34.24
N HIS A 210 34.58 -1.04 -34.55
CA HIS A 210 35.80 -0.23 -34.45
C HIS A 210 36.27 -0.06 -33.00
N ILE A 211 35.35 0.11 -32.06
CA ILE A 211 35.65 0.21 -30.62
C ILE A 211 36.30 -1.10 -30.14
N LYS A 212 35.70 -2.26 -30.46
CA LYS A 212 36.27 -3.58 -30.13
C LYS A 212 37.65 -3.79 -30.77
N SER A 213 37.85 -3.35 -32.02
CA SER A 213 39.16 -3.45 -32.68
C SER A 213 40.26 -2.58 -32.04
N ALA A 214 39.87 -1.60 -31.22
CA ALA A 214 40.79 -0.73 -30.48
C ALA A 214 41.01 -1.20 -29.03
N ASP A 215 40.56 -2.41 -28.66
CA ASP A 215 40.68 -2.97 -27.30
C ASP A 215 39.96 -2.11 -26.23
N ILE A 216 38.80 -1.56 -26.59
CA ILE A 216 37.94 -0.79 -25.70
C ILE A 216 36.60 -1.52 -25.54
N GLU A 217 36.05 -1.55 -24.33
CA GLU A 217 34.74 -2.13 -24.07
C GLU A 217 33.62 -1.21 -24.56
N SER A 218 32.67 -1.77 -25.34
CA SER A 218 31.57 -1.01 -25.93
C SER A 218 30.29 -1.27 -25.15
N LEU A 219 29.75 -0.23 -24.50
CA LEU A 219 28.41 -0.22 -23.92
C LEU A 219 27.45 0.46 -24.88
N HIS A 220 26.23 -0.05 -25.02
CA HIS A 220 25.27 0.47 -25.99
C HIS A 220 23.88 0.64 -25.38
N VAL A 221 23.40 1.88 -25.37
CA VAL A 221 22.03 2.23 -24.99
C VAL A 221 21.34 2.88 -26.21
N PRO A 222 20.55 2.11 -26.99
CA PRO A 222 19.96 2.60 -28.24
C PRO A 222 18.86 3.62 -27.97
N ILE A 223 19.13 4.90 -28.25
CA ILE A 223 18.14 5.98 -28.12
C ILE A 223 17.77 6.50 -29.50
N ALA A 224 16.49 6.38 -29.84
CA ALA A 224 15.94 6.88 -31.10
C ALA A 224 15.55 8.35 -30.96
N GLY A 225 16.26 9.25 -31.66
CA GLY A 225 15.94 10.67 -31.68
C GLY A 225 16.68 11.50 -30.62
N ALA A 226 16.48 12.81 -30.67
CA ALA A 226 17.20 13.78 -29.84
C ALA A 226 16.28 14.74 -29.07
N GLU A 227 14.96 14.55 -29.19
CA GLU A 227 13.98 15.33 -28.45
C GLU A 227 13.83 14.83 -27.01
N ILE A 228 13.63 15.77 -26.08
CA ILE A 228 13.51 15.46 -24.66
C ILE A 228 12.23 14.68 -24.34
N SER A 229 11.17 14.91 -25.12
CA SER A 229 9.86 14.24 -25.04
C SER A 229 9.97 12.72 -25.17
N ILE A 230 10.99 12.21 -25.86
CA ILE A 230 11.21 10.77 -26.04
C ILE A 230 11.53 10.09 -24.71
N PHE A 231 12.21 10.80 -23.81
CA PHE A 231 12.59 10.28 -22.50
C PHE A 231 11.46 10.32 -21.48
N THR A 232 10.36 11.03 -21.75
CA THR A 232 9.19 11.13 -20.88
C THR A 232 7.94 10.45 -21.43
N SER A 233 7.78 10.41 -22.76
CA SER A 233 6.56 9.95 -23.42
C SER A 233 6.68 8.54 -24.02
N SER A 234 7.90 8.04 -24.25
CA SER A 234 8.12 6.71 -24.80
C SER A 234 8.37 5.69 -23.68
N GLN A 235 7.35 4.87 -23.38
CA GLN A 235 7.47 3.81 -22.37
C GLN A 235 8.64 2.85 -22.67
N ALA A 236 8.85 2.47 -23.93
CA ALA A 236 9.95 1.60 -24.32
C ALA A 236 11.34 2.22 -24.05
N THR A 237 11.47 3.54 -24.20
CA THR A 237 12.72 4.24 -23.87
C THR A 237 12.92 4.32 -22.36
N ILE A 238 11.85 4.58 -21.60
CA ILE A 238 11.89 4.61 -20.14
C ILE A 238 12.31 3.23 -19.60
N ASP A 239 11.69 2.15 -20.08
CA ASP A 239 11.99 0.78 -19.65
C ASP A 239 13.46 0.44 -19.93
N LEU A 240 13.97 0.78 -21.12
CA LEU A 240 15.39 0.60 -21.49
C LEU A 240 16.33 1.35 -20.55
N LEU A 241 16.01 2.61 -20.21
CA LEU A 241 16.84 3.42 -19.33
C LEU A 241 16.83 2.90 -17.89
N MET A 242 15.66 2.45 -17.42
CA MET A 242 15.50 1.85 -16.09
C MET A 242 16.25 0.52 -15.97
N GLU A 243 16.45 -0.21 -17.07
CA GLU A 243 17.27 -1.42 -17.11
C GLU A 243 18.77 -1.12 -17.19
N GLN A 244 19.18 -0.23 -18.09
CA GLN A 244 20.60 -0.05 -18.44
C GLN A 244 21.35 0.95 -17.53
N LEU A 245 20.72 2.06 -17.13
CA LEU A 245 21.41 3.10 -16.35
C LEU A 245 21.87 2.62 -14.96
N PRO A 246 21.10 1.82 -14.20
CA PRO A 246 21.59 1.28 -12.92
C PRO A 246 22.84 0.41 -13.08
N THR A 247 22.89 -0.40 -14.14
CA THR A 247 24.05 -1.26 -14.44
C THR A 247 25.30 -0.42 -14.74
N ILE A 248 25.15 0.67 -15.50
CA ILE A 248 26.25 1.60 -15.80
C ILE A 248 26.68 2.37 -14.55
N ARG A 249 25.72 2.78 -13.70
CA ARG A 249 26.00 3.41 -12.40
C ARG A 249 26.86 2.49 -11.54
N ASP A 250 26.46 1.23 -11.40
CA ASP A 250 27.19 0.25 -10.57
C ASP A 250 28.59 -0.01 -11.11
N LEU A 251 28.77 -0.03 -12.44
CA LEU A 251 30.09 -0.11 -13.07
C LEU A 251 30.99 1.08 -12.72
N LEU A 252 30.45 2.30 -12.69
CA LEU A 252 31.22 3.50 -12.32
C LEU A 252 31.55 3.51 -10.82
N LEU A 253 30.57 3.24 -9.96
CA LEU A 253 30.73 3.34 -8.50
C LEU A 253 31.56 2.20 -7.91
N ASN A 254 31.47 0.98 -8.45
CA ASN A 254 32.20 -0.19 -7.96
C ASN A 254 33.56 -0.39 -8.65
N SER A 255 34.05 0.62 -9.39
CA SER A 255 35.37 0.58 -10.01
C SER A 255 36.47 0.48 -8.95
N THR A 256 37.51 -0.30 -9.24
CA THR A 256 38.64 -0.55 -8.33
C THR A 256 39.95 -0.26 -9.04
N ILE A 257 41.06 -0.21 -8.29
CA ILE A 257 42.40 -0.02 -8.85
C ILE A 257 42.77 -1.08 -9.91
N THR A 258 42.25 -2.30 -9.78
CA THR A 258 42.47 -3.41 -10.72
C THR A 258 41.58 -3.33 -11.96
N THR A 259 40.44 -2.64 -11.86
CA THR A 259 39.46 -2.48 -12.96
C THR A 259 38.99 -1.02 -13.04
N PRO A 260 39.88 -0.08 -13.41
CA PRO A 260 39.53 1.33 -13.48
C PRO A 260 38.62 1.61 -14.68
N VAL A 261 37.67 2.53 -14.50
CA VAL A 261 36.71 2.89 -15.54
C VAL A 261 37.00 4.28 -16.06
N LYS A 262 37.46 4.37 -17.30
CA LYS A 262 37.61 5.65 -18.00
C LYS A 262 36.69 5.63 -19.21
N MET A 263 35.54 6.29 -19.07
CA MET A 263 34.39 6.14 -19.96
C MET A 263 34.18 7.39 -20.82
N ILE A 264 33.99 7.18 -22.13
CA ILE A 264 33.50 8.24 -23.03
C ILE A 264 32.03 7.98 -23.36
N ILE A 265 31.20 9.00 -23.19
CA ILE A 265 29.77 8.98 -23.55
C ILE A 265 29.60 9.78 -24.84
N HIS A 266 29.02 9.17 -25.88
CA HIS A 266 28.85 9.82 -27.17
C HIS A 266 27.52 9.49 -27.87
N CYS A 267 27.10 10.39 -28.75
CA CYS A 267 26.07 10.15 -29.76
C CYS A 267 26.61 10.61 -31.13
N ALA A 268 25.75 11.08 -32.04
CA ALA A 268 26.19 11.62 -33.33
C ALA A 268 26.96 12.95 -33.14
N ALA A 269 26.28 13.99 -32.64
CA ALA A 269 26.86 15.32 -32.39
C ALA A 269 27.45 15.49 -30.97
N GLY A 270 27.15 14.54 -30.08
CA GLY A 270 27.55 14.61 -28.67
C GLY A 270 26.81 15.67 -27.86
N LEU A 271 25.62 16.11 -28.28
CA LEU A 271 24.90 17.25 -27.69
C LEU A 271 23.70 16.78 -26.84
N HIS A 272 22.54 16.54 -27.48
CA HIS A 272 21.28 16.28 -26.77
C HIS A 272 21.30 14.94 -26.00
N ARG A 273 21.31 13.80 -26.70
CA ARG A 273 21.32 12.46 -26.08
C ARG A 273 22.45 12.29 -25.07
N THR A 274 23.65 12.75 -25.45
CA THR A 274 24.83 12.69 -24.59
C THR A 274 24.64 13.52 -23.33
N GLY A 275 24.21 14.78 -23.44
CA GLY A 275 23.94 15.62 -22.28
C GLY A 275 22.86 15.02 -21.37
N THR A 276 21.74 14.58 -21.94
CA THR A 276 20.62 13.99 -21.18
C THR A 276 21.04 12.75 -20.39
N ILE A 277 21.71 11.79 -21.05
CA ILE A 277 22.13 10.55 -20.39
C ILE A 277 23.24 10.79 -19.38
N THR A 278 24.22 11.63 -19.71
CA THR A 278 25.27 11.97 -18.74
C THR A 278 24.67 12.66 -17.51
N TYR A 279 23.69 13.56 -17.70
CA TYR A 279 22.98 14.20 -16.60
C TYR A 279 22.24 13.18 -15.73
N LEU A 280 21.42 12.30 -16.33
CA LEU A 280 20.70 11.26 -15.60
C LEU A 280 21.65 10.32 -14.84
N LEU A 281 22.75 9.91 -15.47
CA LEU A 281 23.74 9.04 -14.86
C LEU A 281 24.42 9.72 -13.66
N LEU A 282 24.76 11.00 -13.77
CA LEU A 282 25.29 11.80 -12.66
C LEU A 282 24.26 11.95 -11.52
N ARG A 283 22.98 12.19 -11.83
CA ARG A 283 21.92 12.22 -10.82
C ARG A 283 21.76 10.88 -10.10
N LEU A 284 21.87 9.76 -10.84
CA LEU A 284 21.86 8.41 -10.27
C LEU A 284 23.12 8.09 -9.44
N CYS A 285 24.24 8.75 -9.70
CA CYS A 285 25.46 8.71 -8.88
C CYS A 285 25.43 9.71 -7.71
N HIS A 286 24.25 10.23 -7.33
CA HIS A 286 24.03 11.14 -6.19
C HIS A 286 24.66 12.54 -6.33
N PHE A 287 24.94 13.00 -7.55
CA PHE A 287 25.30 14.40 -7.76
C PHE A 287 24.06 15.29 -7.78
N THR A 288 24.17 16.49 -7.22
CA THR A 288 23.10 17.49 -7.30
C THR A 288 22.93 18.00 -8.73
N SER A 289 21.81 18.67 -9.03
CA SER A 289 21.58 19.25 -10.37
C SER A 289 22.74 20.15 -10.82
N ASN A 290 23.17 21.04 -9.93
CA ASN A 290 24.22 22.02 -10.20
C ASN A 290 25.58 21.33 -10.42
N GLN A 291 25.90 20.33 -9.58
CA GLN A 291 27.13 19.56 -9.72
C GLN A 291 27.16 18.79 -11.05
N ALA A 292 26.05 18.16 -11.41
CA ALA A 292 25.96 17.40 -12.66
C ALA A 292 26.20 18.29 -13.89
N LEU A 293 25.59 19.49 -13.91
CA LEU A 293 25.76 20.46 -15.00
C LEU A 293 27.20 20.98 -15.09
N LEU A 294 27.83 21.28 -13.94
CA LEU A 294 29.23 21.70 -13.90
C LEU A 294 30.17 20.61 -14.42
N ILE A 295 29.92 19.35 -14.07
CA ILE A 295 30.69 18.20 -14.57
C ILE A 295 30.53 18.08 -16.08
N ILE A 296 29.29 18.16 -16.60
CA ILE A 296 29.05 18.11 -18.06
C ILE A 296 29.78 19.27 -18.75
N ASN A 297 29.72 20.49 -18.19
CA ASN A 297 30.38 21.66 -18.75
C ASN A 297 31.90 21.47 -18.85
N ARG A 298 32.50 20.86 -17.82
CA ARG A 298 33.93 20.51 -17.81
C ARG A 298 34.30 19.43 -18.79
N THR A 299 33.46 18.42 -18.97
CA THR A 299 33.75 17.38 -19.97
C THR A 299 33.66 17.94 -21.39
N ARG A 300 32.62 18.74 -21.67
CA ARG A 300 32.39 19.40 -22.96
C ARG A 300 31.38 20.55 -22.85
N ALA A 301 31.87 21.78 -22.87
CA ALA A 301 31.04 22.99 -22.67
C ALA A 301 29.83 23.11 -23.61
N ILE A 302 30.00 22.77 -24.90
CA ILE A 302 28.91 22.81 -25.89
C ILE A 302 27.77 21.83 -25.51
N THR A 303 28.10 20.71 -24.85
CA THR A 303 27.11 19.72 -24.39
C THR A 303 26.33 20.20 -23.17
N ALA A 304 26.97 20.98 -22.29
CA ALA A 304 26.27 21.61 -21.17
C ALA A 304 25.31 22.71 -21.63
N ARG A 305 25.75 23.55 -22.58
CA ARG A 305 24.97 24.70 -23.07
C ARG A 305 23.78 24.33 -23.96
N GLN A 306 23.98 23.38 -24.88
CA GLN A 306 22.94 22.96 -25.85
C GLN A 306 22.25 21.65 -25.44
N GLY A 307 22.67 21.04 -24.32
CA GLY A 307 22.05 19.82 -23.82
C GLY A 307 20.63 20.09 -23.32
N LYS A 308 19.69 19.20 -23.63
CA LYS A 308 18.35 19.21 -23.05
C LYS A 308 18.34 18.27 -21.84
N PHE A 309 18.20 18.79 -20.61
CA PHE A 309 18.28 18.00 -19.38
C PHE A 309 16.89 17.77 -18.75
N ILE A 310 16.59 16.51 -18.44
CA ILE A 310 15.34 16.08 -17.80
C ILE A 310 15.43 16.40 -16.31
N GLY A 311 14.41 17.04 -15.74
CA GLY A 311 14.40 17.54 -14.36
C GLY A 311 14.98 18.95 -14.16
N SER A 312 15.57 19.55 -15.19
CA SER A 312 15.89 21.00 -15.25
C SER A 312 14.89 21.80 -16.10
N THR A 313 14.03 21.08 -16.84
CA THR A 313 12.91 21.57 -17.65
C THR A 313 11.61 21.03 -17.04
N ASP A 314 10.42 21.47 -17.50
CA ASP A 314 9.09 21.03 -16.99
C ASP A 314 8.81 19.50 -17.13
N HIS A 315 9.79 18.73 -17.59
CA HIS A 315 9.75 17.30 -17.77
C HIS A 315 10.45 16.57 -16.61
N THR A 316 9.67 15.87 -15.78
CA THR A 316 10.17 15.03 -14.66
C THR A 316 9.98 13.54 -14.97
N ILE A 317 10.79 12.69 -14.34
CA ILE A 317 10.63 11.23 -14.34
C ILE A 317 10.45 10.78 -12.90
N ASP A 318 9.32 10.14 -12.61
CA ASP A 318 9.02 9.61 -11.29
C ASP A 318 9.71 8.26 -11.10
N VAL A 319 10.74 8.23 -10.24
CA VAL A 319 11.44 7.00 -9.87
C VAL A 319 10.94 6.51 -8.52
N LYS A 320 10.38 5.29 -8.50
CA LYS A 320 9.95 4.63 -7.26
C LYS A 320 11.12 3.91 -6.61
N VAL A 321 11.60 4.43 -5.48
CA VAL A 321 12.67 3.83 -4.68
C VAL A 321 12.04 3.04 -3.53
N THR A 322 12.53 1.82 -3.30
CA THR A 322 12.04 0.98 -2.20
C THR A 322 12.84 1.19 -0.92
N SER A 323 12.17 1.36 0.22
CA SER A 323 12.76 1.62 1.54
C SER A 323 12.57 0.44 2.52
N GLU A 324 13.47 0.33 3.48
CA GLU A 324 13.35 -0.61 4.61
C GLU A 324 12.91 0.20 5.85
N VAL A 325 11.88 -0.27 6.56
CA VAL A 325 11.29 0.49 7.67
C VAL A 325 11.49 -0.18 9.03
N THR A 326 11.54 0.65 10.06
CA THR A 326 11.51 0.27 11.46
C THR A 326 10.33 0.94 12.17
N LEU A 327 9.81 0.26 13.20
CA LEU A 327 8.78 0.83 14.09
C LEU A 327 9.46 1.50 15.28
N GLU A 328 9.10 2.74 15.55
CA GLU A 328 9.48 3.48 16.76
C GLU A 328 8.24 3.88 17.56
N ASN A 329 8.43 4.10 18.87
CA ASN A 329 7.41 4.61 19.78
C ASN A 329 6.08 3.82 19.72
N VAL A 330 6.19 2.49 19.71
CA VAL A 330 5.01 1.61 19.76
C VAL A 330 4.49 1.55 21.19
N GLU A 331 3.27 2.03 21.38
CA GLU A 331 2.59 2.10 22.67
C GLU A 331 1.20 1.49 22.59
N LEU A 332 0.92 0.54 23.46
CA LEU A 332 -0.42 0.00 23.69
C LEU A 332 -0.96 0.59 24.99
N ASN A 333 -2.03 1.37 24.90
CA ASN A 333 -2.62 2.08 26.01
C ASN A 333 -4.02 1.53 26.29
N ILE A 334 -4.30 1.19 27.54
CA ILE A 334 -5.65 0.88 28.02
C ILE A 334 -6.09 2.05 28.87
N ALA A 335 -7.15 2.74 28.45
CA ALA A 335 -7.69 3.91 29.14
C ALA A 335 -9.14 3.64 29.54
N ASP A 336 -9.56 4.19 30.68
CA ASP A 336 -10.97 4.27 31.03
C ASP A 336 -11.67 5.30 30.13
N ARG A 337 -12.92 5.03 29.73
CA ARG A 337 -13.72 5.91 28.87
C ARG A 337 -14.04 7.23 29.56
N ASP A 338 -14.39 7.18 30.84
CA ASP A 338 -14.92 8.32 31.58
C ASP A 338 -13.82 9.10 32.35
N ASN A 339 -12.66 8.45 32.60
CA ASN A 339 -11.54 9.04 33.33
C ASN A 339 -10.21 8.97 32.54
N ALA A 340 -9.83 10.08 31.89
CA ALA A 340 -8.58 10.20 31.15
C ALA A 340 -7.28 10.08 32.00
N ALA A 341 -7.40 10.06 33.34
CA ALA A 341 -6.26 10.06 34.25
C ALA A 341 -5.68 8.65 34.54
N GLN A 342 -6.44 7.57 34.31
CA GLN A 342 -5.98 6.20 34.54
C GLN A 342 -5.72 5.50 33.21
N VAL A 343 -4.51 5.69 32.67
CA VAL A 343 -4.05 5.03 31.44
C VAL A 343 -2.93 4.05 31.77
N LYS A 344 -3.13 2.76 31.46
CA LYS A 344 -2.07 1.75 31.52
C LYS A 344 -1.36 1.72 30.17
N THR A 345 -0.11 2.19 30.14
CA THR A 345 0.72 2.24 28.93
C THR A 345 1.75 1.11 28.91
N TYR A 346 1.76 0.33 27.83
CA TYR A 346 2.74 -0.71 27.54
C TYR A 346 3.57 -0.29 26.34
N LYS A 347 4.87 -0.07 26.54
CA LYS A 347 5.81 0.22 25.45
C LYS A 347 6.32 -1.07 24.86
N LEU A 348 6.31 -1.18 23.54
CA LEU A 348 6.65 -2.38 22.80
C LEU A 348 7.81 -2.11 21.85
N THR A 349 8.66 -3.12 21.66
CA THR A 349 9.77 -3.07 20.70
C THR A 349 9.60 -4.19 19.69
N TYR A 350 9.50 -3.82 18.41
CA TYR A 350 9.43 -4.80 17.32
C TYR A 350 10.73 -5.64 17.30
N PRO A 351 10.67 -6.99 17.19
CA PRO A 351 9.51 -7.83 16.89
C PRO A 351 8.89 -8.55 18.12
N ASN A 352 9.19 -8.13 19.34
CA ASN A 352 8.82 -8.88 20.54
C ASN A 352 7.35 -8.60 20.96
N PRO A 353 6.47 -9.61 21.03
CA PRO A 353 5.09 -9.44 21.49
C PRO A 353 5.00 -9.18 23.00
N LEU A 354 3.91 -8.56 23.44
CA LEU A 354 3.59 -8.43 24.86
C LEU A 354 3.19 -9.79 25.44
N SER A 355 3.86 -10.23 26.50
CA SER A 355 3.59 -11.53 27.15
C SER A 355 2.51 -11.50 28.22
N ASN A 356 2.09 -10.30 28.67
CA ASN A 356 1.05 -10.18 29.71
C ASN A 356 -0.34 -10.45 29.12
N ASN A 357 -1.15 -11.22 29.84
CA ASN A 357 -2.58 -11.31 29.56
C ASN A 357 -3.21 -9.95 29.88
N LEU A 358 -3.85 -9.35 28.88
CA LEU A 358 -4.56 -8.08 29.02
C LEU A 358 -6.06 -8.37 29.08
N GLU A 359 -6.72 -7.80 30.06
CA GLU A 359 -8.18 -7.86 30.20
C GLU A 359 -8.72 -6.45 29.98
N ILE A 360 -9.63 -6.30 29.02
CA ILE A 360 -10.27 -5.02 28.69
C ILE A 360 -11.78 -5.22 28.79
N ASP A 361 -12.39 -4.40 29.64
CA ASP A 361 -13.83 -4.40 29.91
C ASP A 361 -14.57 -3.31 29.12
N TYR A 362 -15.89 -3.38 29.05
CA TYR A 362 -16.72 -2.46 28.25
C TYR A 362 -16.60 -0.97 28.62
N HIS A 363 -16.14 -0.65 29.85
CA HIS A 363 -15.83 0.71 30.30
C HIS A 363 -14.46 1.23 29.81
N GLN A 364 -13.64 0.39 29.19
CA GLN A 364 -12.29 0.71 28.77
C GLN A 364 -12.16 0.76 27.25
N LYS A 365 -11.17 1.51 26.80
CA LYS A 365 -10.77 1.62 25.40
C LYS A 365 -9.30 1.28 25.20
N LEU A 366 -9.03 0.65 24.07
CA LEU A 366 -7.69 0.28 23.64
C LEU A 366 -7.19 1.32 22.62
N ILE A 367 -6.03 1.91 22.90
CA ILE A 367 -5.38 2.88 22.01
C ILE A 367 -3.99 2.37 21.65
N VAL A 368 -3.77 2.07 20.38
CA VAL A 368 -2.45 1.69 19.86
C VAL A 368 -1.86 2.88 19.11
N LYS A 369 -0.63 3.26 19.48
CA LYS A 369 0.14 4.32 18.82
C LYS A 369 1.46 3.77 18.32
N PHE A 370 1.91 4.21 17.15
CA PHE A 370 3.23 3.86 16.62
C PHE A 370 3.69 4.88 15.58
N GLN A 371 4.99 4.91 15.31
CA GLN A 371 5.60 5.68 14.24
C GLN A 371 6.42 4.75 13.35
N ILE A 372 6.48 5.07 12.07
CA ILE A 372 7.25 4.31 11.08
C ILE A 372 8.38 5.21 10.58
N LYS A 373 9.58 4.67 10.60
CA LYS A 373 10.81 5.37 10.24
C LYS A 373 11.53 4.60 9.15
N ASP A 374 12.10 5.31 8.18
CA ASP A 374 13.00 4.69 7.22
C ASP A 374 14.36 4.42 7.90
N LYS A 375 14.85 3.19 7.79
CA LYS A 375 16.11 2.75 8.38
C LYS A 375 17.33 3.44 7.75
N GLN A 376 17.20 3.96 6.53
CA GLN A 376 18.30 4.60 5.80
C GLN A 376 18.39 6.10 6.07
N THR A 377 17.27 6.82 5.97
CA THR A 377 17.25 8.29 6.14
C THR A 377 17.01 8.71 7.58
N ASP A 378 16.56 7.80 8.45
CA ASP A 378 16.14 8.11 9.82
C ASP A 378 14.99 9.13 9.86
N GLU A 379 14.23 9.25 8.77
CA GLU A 379 13.07 10.13 8.67
C GLU A 379 11.76 9.35 8.85
N PHE A 380 10.75 10.02 9.40
CA PHE A 380 9.41 9.44 9.53
C PHE A 380 8.71 9.40 8.19
N ILE A 381 8.18 8.23 7.83
CA ILE A 381 7.50 8.05 6.55
C ILE A 381 6.05 7.65 6.73
N ARG A 382 5.22 8.07 5.79
CA ARG A 382 3.83 7.63 5.69
C ARG A 382 3.74 6.41 4.77
N VAL A 383 2.99 5.40 5.20
CA VAL A 383 2.75 4.18 4.44
C VAL A 383 1.28 4.09 4.05
N GLN A 384 1.00 3.38 2.96
CA GLN A 384 -0.35 3.27 2.40
C GLN A 384 -1.29 2.41 3.26
N GLN A 385 -0.81 1.29 3.81
CA GLN A 385 -1.64 0.32 4.54
C GLN A 385 -1.11 0.11 5.96
N THR A 386 -1.94 0.49 6.94
CA THR A 386 -1.69 0.24 8.36
C THR A 386 -2.98 -0.21 9.02
N PHE A 387 -3.01 -1.47 9.44
CA PHE A 387 -4.20 -2.08 10.01
C PHE A 387 -3.92 -2.72 11.36
N LEU A 388 -4.86 -2.59 12.29
CA LEU A 388 -4.88 -3.33 13.53
C LEU A 388 -5.96 -4.40 13.43
N ARG A 389 -5.55 -5.66 13.45
CA ARG A 389 -6.43 -6.82 13.35
C ARG A 389 -6.60 -7.49 14.69
N PHE A 390 -7.85 -7.79 15.04
CA PHE A 390 -8.26 -8.62 16.15
C PHE A 390 -8.77 -9.94 15.61
N THR A 391 -8.26 -11.07 16.09
CA THR A 391 -8.73 -12.42 15.66
C THR A 391 -9.25 -13.19 16.87
N ASN A 392 -10.52 -13.56 16.88
CA ASN A 392 -11.09 -14.36 17.96
C ASN A 392 -10.55 -15.80 17.87
N LYS A 393 -9.94 -16.32 18.94
CA LYS A 393 -9.33 -17.67 18.94
C LYS A 393 -10.32 -18.83 18.86
N GLN A 394 -11.58 -18.60 19.24
CA GLN A 394 -12.61 -19.64 19.23
C GLN A 394 -13.35 -19.67 17.90
N SER A 395 -13.76 -18.51 17.37
CA SER A 395 -14.53 -18.40 16.13
C SER A 395 -13.67 -18.20 14.87
N ASN A 396 -12.38 -17.90 15.00
CA ASN A 396 -11.47 -17.49 13.92
C ASN A 396 -11.96 -16.27 13.12
N LYS A 397 -12.89 -15.49 13.67
CA LYS A 397 -13.35 -14.24 13.04
C LYS A 397 -12.34 -13.13 13.24
N GLU A 398 -12.14 -12.34 12.21
CA GLU A 398 -11.25 -11.18 12.23
C GLU A 398 -12.03 -9.85 12.16
N VAL A 399 -11.61 -8.89 12.97
CA VAL A 399 -12.07 -7.49 12.95
C VAL A 399 -10.85 -6.62 12.68
N ILE A 400 -10.94 -5.70 11.71
CA ILE A 400 -9.80 -4.92 11.23
C ILE A 400 -10.11 -3.43 11.33
N TYR A 401 -9.25 -2.69 12.03
CA TYR A 401 -9.30 -1.23 12.13
C TYR A 401 -8.16 -0.58 11.33
N LEU A 402 -8.46 0.54 10.68
CA LEU A 402 -7.46 1.37 10.03
C LEU A 402 -6.71 2.22 11.07
N ALA A 403 -5.39 2.28 10.97
CA ALA A 403 -4.60 3.23 11.75
C ALA A 403 -4.53 4.58 11.04
N GLU A 404 -5.02 5.62 11.70
CA GLU A 404 -5.04 6.97 11.15
C GLU A 404 -3.73 7.68 11.47
N ALA A 405 -3.10 8.26 10.43
CA ALA A 405 -1.90 9.07 10.58
C ALA A 405 -2.27 10.52 10.95
N THR A 406 -1.63 11.06 11.98
CA THR A 406 -1.78 12.48 12.33
C THR A 406 -1.10 13.37 11.29
N ASN A 407 -1.80 14.41 10.81
CA ASN A 407 -1.24 15.38 9.87
C ASN A 407 -0.14 16.23 10.58
N GLY A 408 1.14 15.92 10.33
CA GLY A 408 2.28 16.64 10.89
C GLY A 408 3.64 16.02 10.52
N VAL A 409 4.73 16.71 10.88
CA VAL A 409 6.14 16.38 10.52
C VAL A 409 6.61 15.03 11.09
N ASN A 410 5.94 14.49 12.12
CA ASN A 410 6.20 13.16 12.70
C ASN A 410 4.90 12.36 12.71
N SER A 411 4.44 11.91 11.53
CA SER A 411 3.15 11.22 11.35
C SER A 411 3.01 10.00 12.28
N GLN A 412 2.41 10.22 13.45
CA GLN A 412 2.09 9.18 14.42
C GLN A 412 0.78 8.54 14.01
N TYR A 413 0.79 7.22 13.90
CA TYR A 413 -0.40 6.41 13.69
C TYR A 413 -1.10 6.18 15.01
N LYS A 414 -2.42 6.31 15.01
CA LYS A 414 -3.27 6.04 16.15
C LYS A 414 -4.45 5.17 15.71
N VAL A 415 -4.71 4.13 16.48
CA VAL A 415 -5.96 3.35 16.45
C VAL A 415 -6.59 3.47 17.82
N GLU A 416 -7.88 3.77 17.89
CA GLU A 416 -8.67 3.81 19.12
C GLU A 416 -9.88 2.89 18.93
N VAL A 417 -9.98 1.86 19.78
CA VAL A 417 -11.08 0.90 19.80
C VAL A 417 -11.74 1.00 21.15
N ASP A 418 -12.99 1.47 21.17
CA ASP A 418 -13.81 1.58 22.36
C ASP A 418 -14.79 0.41 22.39
N LEU A 419 -14.75 -0.42 23.44
CA LEU A 419 -15.55 -1.65 23.49
C LEU A 419 -17.06 -1.40 23.62
N THR A 420 -17.51 -0.19 23.98
CA THR A 420 -18.93 0.17 23.96
C THR A 420 -19.35 0.66 22.57
N ILE A 421 -18.57 1.56 21.97
CA ILE A 421 -18.92 2.19 20.67
C ILE A 421 -18.76 1.19 19.54
N ASN A 422 -17.69 0.40 19.57
CA ASN A 422 -17.33 -0.56 18.53
C ASN A 422 -17.86 -1.97 18.80
N ALA A 423 -18.69 -2.18 19.83
CA ALA A 423 -19.19 -3.50 20.22
C ALA A 423 -19.85 -4.27 19.06
N ASN A 424 -20.57 -3.55 18.19
CA ASN A 424 -21.23 -4.10 17.01
C ASN A 424 -20.25 -4.68 15.99
N ASP A 425 -19.06 -4.09 15.83
CA ASP A 425 -18.02 -4.56 14.90
C ASP A 425 -17.50 -5.95 15.32
N PHE A 426 -17.54 -6.23 16.62
CA PHE A 426 -17.17 -7.52 17.23
C PHE A 426 -18.37 -8.46 17.42
N HIS A 427 -19.57 -8.06 16.97
CA HIS A 427 -20.83 -8.78 17.21
C HIS A 427 -21.08 -9.12 18.70
N HIS A 428 -20.59 -8.28 19.62
CA HIS A 428 -20.66 -8.50 21.08
C HIS A 428 -20.03 -9.83 21.54
N GLN A 429 -19.08 -10.39 20.79
CA GLN A 429 -18.43 -11.65 21.15
C GLN A 429 -17.34 -11.43 22.19
N SER A 430 -17.63 -11.78 23.44
CA SER A 430 -16.62 -11.76 24.50
C SER A 430 -15.69 -12.97 24.41
N GLY A 431 -14.39 -12.78 24.68
CA GLY A 431 -13.43 -13.88 24.69
C GLY A 431 -11.99 -13.48 24.40
N ALA A 432 -11.18 -14.48 24.07
CA ALA A 432 -9.75 -14.35 23.77
C ALA A 432 -9.51 -13.93 22.31
N TYR A 433 -8.84 -12.80 22.12
CA TYR A 433 -8.43 -12.28 20.82
C TYR A 433 -6.91 -12.27 20.66
N GLU A 434 -6.43 -12.48 19.43
CA GLU A 434 -5.07 -12.20 18.99
C GLU A 434 -5.04 -10.80 18.36
N LEU A 435 -4.09 -9.96 18.78
CA LEU A 435 -3.90 -8.59 18.30
C LEU A 435 -2.68 -8.50 17.38
N VAL A 436 -2.89 -8.13 16.12
CA VAL A 436 -1.84 -8.05 15.09
C VAL A 436 -1.83 -6.69 14.41
N LEU A 437 -0.66 -6.06 14.35
CA LEU A 437 -0.41 -4.87 13.54
C LEU A 437 0.11 -5.28 12.16
N ILE A 438 -0.55 -4.83 11.10
CA ILE A 438 -0.20 -5.10 9.70
C ILE A 438 0.25 -3.79 9.06
N VAL A 439 1.44 -3.80 8.45
CA VAL A 439 2.03 -2.63 7.78
C VAL A 439 2.45 -3.02 6.36
N GLY A 440 1.96 -2.28 5.37
CA GLY A 440 2.19 -2.54 3.95
C GLY A 440 2.23 -1.27 3.10
N ASP A 441 3.09 -1.28 2.08
CA ASP A 441 3.16 -0.27 1.02
C ASP A 441 3.84 -0.90 -0.20
N ALA A 442 3.56 -0.39 -1.40
CA ALA A 442 4.26 -0.78 -2.62
C ALA A 442 5.74 -0.37 -2.63
N LEU A 443 6.11 0.65 -1.84
CA LEU A 443 7.49 1.13 -1.72
C LEU A 443 8.27 0.46 -0.57
N LEU A 444 7.63 -0.36 0.26
CA LEU A 444 8.34 -1.10 1.30
C LEU A 444 9.03 -2.34 0.72
N GLN A 445 10.31 -2.53 1.04
CA GLN A 445 11.03 -3.76 0.68
C GLN A 445 10.42 -5.00 1.33
N LYS A 446 9.90 -4.87 2.56
CA LYS A 446 9.26 -5.95 3.31
C LYS A 446 8.04 -5.43 4.06
N SER A 447 6.85 -5.78 3.57
CA SER A 447 5.62 -5.68 4.36
C SER A 447 5.63 -6.72 5.48
N PHE A 448 5.07 -6.39 6.65
CA PHE A 448 5.11 -7.28 7.81
C PHE A 448 3.81 -7.24 8.61
N SER A 449 3.53 -8.36 9.27
CA SER A 449 2.48 -8.51 10.26
C SER A 449 3.13 -8.86 11.60
N TRP A 450 2.94 -8.01 12.60
CA TRP A 450 3.52 -8.18 13.92
C TRP A 450 2.43 -8.44 14.95
N LYS A 451 2.55 -9.57 15.65
CA LYS A 451 1.68 -9.89 16.78
C LYS A 451 2.05 -9.00 17.97
N LEU A 452 1.13 -8.12 18.37
CA LEU A 452 1.31 -7.24 19.53
C LEU A 452 0.98 -7.98 20.83
N ASN A 453 -0.06 -8.81 20.83
CA ASN A 453 -0.47 -9.63 21.96
C ASN A 453 -1.20 -10.88 21.44
N ASP A 454 -0.94 -12.04 22.03
CA ASP A 454 -1.54 -13.31 21.61
C ASP A 454 -2.88 -13.60 22.29
N ASN A 455 -3.16 -13.03 23.46
CA ASN A 455 -4.31 -13.40 24.28
C ASN A 455 -4.87 -12.20 25.04
N ILE A 456 -5.56 -11.31 24.33
CA ILE A 456 -6.30 -10.20 24.94
C ILE A 456 -7.75 -10.64 25.21
N GLN A 457 -8.18 -10.57 26.47
CA GLN A 457 -9.56 -10.88 26.86
C GLN A 457 -10.42 -9.62 26.70
N LEU A 458 -11.40 -9.67 25.81
CA LEU A 458 -12.36 -8.59 25.58
C LEU A 458 -13.71 -9.00 26.18
N SER A 459 -14.29 -8.12 27.00
CA SER A 459 -15.61 -8.30 27.62
C SER A 459 -16.59 -7.22 27.15
N PHE A 460 -17.73 -7.63 26.60
CA PHE A 460 -18.81 -6.76 26.15
C PHE A 460 -20.02 -6.85 27.10
N HIS A 461 -20.81 -5.78 27.20
CA HIS A 461 -21.93 -5.68 28.17
C HIS A 461 -23.18 -6.48 27.77
N GLU A 462 -23.42 -6.66 26.47
CA GLU A 462 -24.56 -7.42 25.97
C GLU A 462 -24.18 -8.90 25.81
N ASP A 463 -25.09 -9.78 26.21
CA ASP A 463 -24.95 -11.22 25.96
C ASP A 463 -24.72 -11.43 24.46
N SER A 464 -23.61 -12.11 24.13
CA SER A 464 -23.20 -12.38 22.76
C SER A 464 -24.40 -12.80 21.92
N VAL A 465 -24.72 -12.04 20.88
CA VAL A 465 -25.72 -12.48 19.90
C VAL A 465 -25.22 -13.84 19.39
N PRO A 466 -26.00 -14.93 19.53
CA PRO A 466 -25.55 -16.24 19.10
C PRO A 466 -25.19 -16.14 17.64
N ASP A 467 -23.90 -16.39 17.39
CA ASP A 467 -23.31 -16.23 16.08
C ASP A 467 -24.07 -17.16 15.12
N THR A 468 -24.82 -16.58 14.18
CA THR A 468 -25.33 -17.33 13.04
C THR A 468 -24.12 -17.65 12.16
N ASP A 469 -23.39 -18.67 12.58
CA ASP A 469 -22.23 -19.17 11.88
C ASP A 469 -22.69 -19.49 10.45
N HIS A 470 -22.23 -18.75 9.45
CA HIS A 470 -22.68 -18.94 8.06
C HIS A 470 -22.33 -20.35 7.55
N LEU A 471 -21.39 -21.03 8.19
CA LEU A 471 -21.09 -22.46 7.98
C LEU A 471 -22.24 -23.37 8.45
N SER A 472 -23.00 -22.97 9.47
CA SER A 472 -24.19 -23.69 9.94
C SER A 472 -25.35 -23.67 8.93
N LEU A 473 -25.34 -22.77 7.93
CA LEU A 473 -26.35 -22.75 6.86
C LEU A 473 -26.39 -24.07 6.07
N TYR A 474 -25.24 -24.74 5.95
CA TYR A 474 -25.09 -26.03 5.27
C TYR A 474 -25.10 -27.23 6.23
N SER A 475 -25.22 -26.98 7.53
CA SER A 475 -25.32 -28.05 8.53
C SER A 475 -26.75 -28.60 8.58
N ALA A 476 -26.87 -29.90 8.86
CA ALA A 476 -28.18 -30.51 9.07
C ALA A 476 -28.85 -29.85 10.29
N LYS A 477 -30.03 -29.26 10.08
CA LYS A 477 -30.84 -28.73 11.19
C LYS A 477 -31.25 -29.87 12.12
N ARG A 478 -31.48 -29.54 13.40
CA ARG A 478 -31.99 -30.51 14.37
C ARG A 478 -33.29 -31.13 13.86
N GLU A 479 -33.40 -32.45 13.98
CA GLU A 479 -34.63 -33.18 13.64
C GLU A 479 -35.80 -32.69 14.51
N ILE A 480 -36.92 -32.38 13.87
CA ILE A 480 -38.17 -31.98 14.54
C ILE A 480 -39.04 -33.23 14.67
N ILE A 481 -39.21 -33.72 15.90
CA ILE A 481 -40.07 -34.87 16.21
C ILE A 481 -41.46 -34.34 16.57
N HIS A 482 -42.48 -34.75 15.83
CA HIS A 482 -43.86 -34.37 16.12
C HIS A 482 -44.31 -34.98 17.46
N GLN A 483 -44.60 -34.13 18.44
CA GLN A 483 -45.16 -34.55 19.71
C GLN A 483 -46.67 -34.73 19.54
N PHE A 484 -47.11 -35.97 19.46
CA PHE A 484 -48.53 -36.29 19.50
C PHE A 484 -49.13 -35.90 20.86
N ARG A 485 -50.41 -35.53 20.85
CA ARG A 485 -51.17 -35.34 22.09
C ARG A 485 -51.17 -36.66 22.87
N GLU A 486 -50.83 -36.60 24.16
CA GLU A 486 -50.91 -37.76 25.03
C GLU A 486 -52.35 -38.28 25.08
N GLU A 487 -52.52 -39.61 25.03
CA GLU A 487 -53.83 -40.21 25.19
C GLU A 487 -54.42 -39.85 26.55
N GLU A 488 -55.69 -39.47 26.56
CA GLU A 488 -56.39 -39.14 27.80
C GLU A 488 -56.43 -40.39 28.71
N LYS A 489 -55.97 -40.24 29.95
CA LYS A 489 -55.94 -41.33 30.93
C LYS A 489 -57.37 -41.82 31.19
N ARG A 490 -57.64 -43.07 30.83
CA ARG A 490 -58.92 -43.74 31.14
C ARG A 490 -58.99 -44.07 32.64
N PRO A 491 -60.19 -44.00 33.26
CA PRO A 491 -60.35 -44.40 34.65
C PRO A 491 -60.06 -45.90 34.85
N PRO A 492 -59.68 -46.33 36.06
CA PRO A 492 -59.49 -47.75 36.36
C PRO A 492 -60.78 -48.55 36.12
N THR A 493 -60.65 -49.71 35.48
CA THR A 493 -61.78 -50.58 35.10
C THR A 493 -62.66 -50.96 36.30
N ILE A 494 -62.09 -51.12 37.49
CA ILE A 494 -62.83 -51.48 38.70
C ILE A 494 -63.83 -50.39 39.11
N VAL A 495 -63.45 -49.11 38.95
CA VAL A 495 -64.34 -47.98 39.24
C VAL A 495 -65.52 -48.02 38.27
N SER A 496 -65.26 -48.17 36.97
CA SER A 496 -66.32 -48.30 35.96
C SER A 496 -67.26 -49.49 36.24
N LEU A 497 -66.73 -50.66 36.60
CA LEU A 497 -67.54 -51.84 36.92
C LEU A 497 -68.43 -51.64 38.16
N VAL A 498 -67.91 -51.04 39.22
CA VAL A 498 -68.68 -50.75 40.44
C VAL A 498 -69.84 -49.80 40.11
N PHE A 499 -69.58 -48.71 39.39
CA PHE A 499 -70.64 -47.77 39.02
C PHE A 499 -71.65 -48.37 38.03
N SER A 500 -71.22 -49.21 37.08
CA SER A 500 -72.16 -49.97 36.24
C SER A 500 -73.04 -50.91 37.06
N GLY A 501 -72.49 -51.60 38.07
CA GLY A 501 -73.28 -52.39 39.01
C GLY A 501 -74.29 -51.55 39.80
N LEU A 502 -73.86 -50.37 40.30
CA LEU A 502 -74.75 -49.43 40.98
C LEU A 502 -75.89 -48.93 40.09
N THR A 503 -75.66 -48.74 38.78
CA THR A 503 -76.74 -48.35 37.86
C THR A 503 -77.79 -49.45 37.63
N LEU A 504 -77.44 -50.73 37.84
CA LEU A 504 -78.38 -51.85 37.77
C LEU A 504 -79.14 -52.08 39.09
N LEU A 505 -78.66 -51.51 40.20
CA LEU A 505 -79.25 -51.69 41.53
C LEU A 505 -80.71 -51.20 41.62
N PRO A 506 -81.10 -50.03 41.09
CA PRO A 506 -82.51 -49.60 41.07
C PRO A 506 -83.44 -50.60 40.37
N LEU A 507 -82.99 -51.24 39.29
CA LEU A 507 -83.78 -52.26 38.59
C LEU A 507 -83.99 -53.50 39.48
N LEU A 508 -82.95 -53.95 40.19
CA LEU A 508 -83.06 -55.04 41.15
C LEU A 508 -84.01 -54.69 42.29
N ILE A 509 -83.93 -53.47 42.83
CA ILE A 509 -84.84 -52.96 43.87
C ILE A 509 -86.29 -52.96 43.37
N LEU A 510 -86.53 -52.52 42.12
CA LEU A 510 -87.87 -52.56 41.50
C LEU A 510 -88.43 -53.98 41.45
N LEU A 511 -87.64 -54.95 40.99
CA LEU A 511 -88.06 -56.35 40.89
C LEU A 511 -88.38 -56.96 42.26
N ILE A 512 -87.55 -56.71 43.29
CA ILE A 512 -87.83 -57.15 44.66
C ILE A 512 -89.10 -56.48 45.20
N SER A 513 -89.28 -55.19 44.92
CA SER A 513 -90.46 -54.43 45.36
C SER A 513 -91.73 -54.99 44.73
N TRP A 514 -91.74 -55.35 43.45
CA TRP A 514 -92.87 -56.01 42.80
C TRP A 514 -93.22 -57.35 43.45
N LEU A 515 -92.22 -58.16 43.82
CA LEU A 515 -92.44 -59.42 44.55
C LEU A 515 -93.08 -59.17 45.92
N LYS A 516 -92.60 -58.15 46.67
CA LYS A 516 -93.15 -57.80 47.99
C LYS A 516 -94.56 -57.21 47.92
N LEU A 517 -94.87 -56.43 46.89
CA LEU A 517 -96.19 -55.82 46.68
C LEU A 517 -97.22 -56.79 46.11
N GLY A 518 -96.84 -58.03 45.78
CA GLY A 518 -97.74 -59.03 45.21
C GLY A 518 -98.18 -58.70 43.78
N PHE A 519 -97.32 -58.03 42.99
CA PHE A 519 -97.60 -57.77 41.58
C PHE A 519 -97.81 -59.09 40.84
N ASN A 520 -98.97 -59.26 40.19
CA ASN A 520 -99.33 -60.47 39.47
C ASN A 520 -99.64 -60.17 38.00
N LEU A 521 -99.49 -61.20 37.15
CA LEU A 521 -99.82 -61.14 35.72
C LEU A 521 -101.21 -61.74 35.42
N SER A 522 -102.06 -61.91 36.44
CA SER A 522 -103.37 -62.57 36.32
C SER A 522 -104.35 -61.82 35.40
N GLY A 523 -104.15 -60.52 35.20
CA GLY A 523 -104.95 -59.68 34.32
C GLY A 523 -104.57 -59.74 32.84
N LEU A 524 -103.54 -60.52 32.45
CA LEU A 524 -103.05 -60.54 31.09
C LEU A 524 -104.02 -61.28 30.15
N PRO A 525 -104.59 -60.63 29.13
CA PRO A 525 -105.42 -61.32 28.15
C PRO A 525 -104.55 -62.29 27.34
N LEU A 526 -104.76 -63.59 27.50
CA LEU A 526 -104.11 -64.59 26.65
C LEU A 526 -104.89 -64.70 25.33
N GLY A 527 -104.27 -64.28 24.23
CA GLY A 527 -104.85 -64.31 22.90
C GLY A 527 -103.86 -63.89 21.83
N LEU A 528 -104.22 -64.07 20.55
CA LEU A 528 -103.33 -63.79 19.43
C LEU A 528 -102.91 -62.31 19.36
N SER A 529 -103.83 -61.37 19.59
CA SER A 529 -103.52 -59.93 19.53
C SER A 529 -102.62 -59.45 20.68
N PRO A 530 -102.87 -59.80 21.96
CA PRO A 530 -101.94 -59.51 23.06
C PRO A 530 -100.54 -60.09 22.84
N LEU A 531 -100.44 -61.33 22.37
CA LEU A 531 -99.16 -61.97 22.07
C LEU A 531 -98.44 -61.25 20.92
N GLY A 532 -99.15 -60.95 19.82
CA GLY A 532 -98.62 -60.20 18.68
C GLY A 532 -98.15 -58.80 19.05
N PHE A 533 -98.85 -58.11 19.97
CA PHE A 533 -98.44 -56.82 20.50
C PHE A 533 -97.13 -56.92 21.29
N HIS A 534 -97.04 -57.83 22.27
CA HIS A 534 -95.82 -57.97 23.09
C HIS A 534 -94.61 -58.45 22.29
N ILE A 535 -94.79 -59.36 21.32
CA ILE A 535 -93.71 -59.78 20.41
C ILE A 535 -93.23 -58.60 19.56
N SER A 536 -94.16 -57.84 18.95
CA SER A 536 -93.79 -56.69 18.10
C SER A 536 -93.12 -55.59 18.93
N HIS A 537 -93.54 -55.40 20.19
CA HIS A 537 -92.94 -54.43 21.10
C HIS A 537 -91.53 -54.88 21.55
N GLY A 538 -91.36 -56.17 21.87
CA GLY A 538 -90.05 -56.75 22.15
C GLY A 538 -89.11 -56.68 20.94
N ALA A 539 -89.62 -56.90 19.73
CA ALA A 539 -88.87 -56.74 18.49
C ALA A 539 -88.42 -55.29 18.27
N ALA A 540 -89.25 -54.29 18.62
CA ALA A 540 -88.84 -52.88 18.57
C ALA A 540 -87.69 -52.57 19.55
N PHE A 541 -87.72 -53.09 20.78
CA PHE A 541 -86.61 -52.97 21.72
C PHE A 541 -85.34 -53.71 21.26
N ALA A 542 -85.48 -54.92 20.71
CA ALA A 542 -84.36 -55.65 20.14
C ALA A 542 -83.74 -54.91 18.96
N LEU A 543 -84.57 -54.27 18.11
CA LEU A 543 -84.09 -53.43 17.02
C LEU A 543 -83.29 -52.23 17.54
N MET A 544 -83.68 -51.63 18.65
CA MET A 544 -82.91 -50.55 19.29
C MET A 544 -81.54 -51.04 19.79
N TYR A 545 -81.46 -52.27 20.31
CA TYR A 545 -80.16 -52.89 20.64
C TYR A 545 -79.30 -53.14 19.40
N PHE A 546 -79.90 -53.63 18.31
CA PHE A 546 -79.17 -53.83 17.05
C PHE A 546 -78.73 -52.51 16.41
N TYR A 547 -79.50 -51.43 16.56
CA TYR A 547 -79.08 -50.07 16.20
C TYR A 547 -77.84 -49.63 16.98
N TRP A 548 -77.85 -49.81 18.30
CA TRP A 548 -76.70 -49.46 19.13
C TRP A 548 -75.42 -50.22 18.75
N LYS A 549 -75.56 -51.48 18.29
CA LYS A 549 -74.42 -52.38 18.07
C LYS A 549 -73.95 -52.46 16.61
N TYR A 550 -74.85 -52.41 15.62
CA TYR A 550 -74.54 -52.80 14.23
C TYR A 550 -75.26 -52.00 13.14
N LEU A 551 -76.54 -51.61 13.32
CA LEU A 551 -77.35 -51.02 12.26
C LEU A 551 -77.10 -49.51 12.14
N ASP A 552 -77.07 -49.01 10.90
CA ASP A 552 -77.16 -47.57 10.67
C ASP A 552 -78.58 -47.03 10.90
N MET A 553 -78.72 -45.70 10.90
CA MET A 553 -80.00 -45.02 11.14
C MET A 553 -81.06 -45.40 10.10
N PHE A 554 -80.71 -45.49 8.81
CA PHE A 554 -81.66 -45.73 7.73
C PHE A 554 -82.20 -47.17 7.73
N GLN A 555 -81.34 -48.14 7.96
CA GLN A 555 -81.71 -49.56 8.11
C GLN A 555 -82.61 -49.74 9.34
N THR A 556 -82.26 -49.11 10.46
CA THR A 556 -83.07 -49.12 11.68
C THR A 556 -84.45 -48.53 11.42
N MET A 557 -84.54 -47.37 10.78
CA MET A 557 -85.82 -46.76 10.42
C MET A 557 -86.65 -47.66 9.51
N ARG A 558 -86.04 -48.32 8.52
CA ARG A 558 -86.74 -49.25 7.61
C ARG A 558 -87.33 -50.45 8.37
N TYR A 559 -86.54 -51.09 9.22
CA TYR A 559 -87.02 -52.21 10.02
C TYR A 559 -88.03 -51.78 11.07
N LEU A 560 -87.85 -50.61 11.67
CA LEU A 560 -88.79 -50.05 12.63
C LEU A 560 -90.13 -49.75 11.96
N ALA A 561 -90.13 -49.21 10.74
CA ALA A 561 -91.36 -48.99 9.96
C ALA A 561 -92.11 -50.31 9.74
N LEU A 562 -91.40 -51.39 9.40
CA LEU A 562 -92.00 -52.72 9.22
C LEU A 562 -92.54 -53.29 10.55
N VAL A 563 -91.80 -53.18 11.65
CA VAL A 563 -92.23 -53.68 12.98
C VAL A 563 -93.36 -52.82 13.57
N SER A 564 -93.44 -51.54 13.22
CA SER A 564 -94.46 -50.62 13.71
C SER A 564 -95.86 -50.97 13.20
N ILE A 565 -96.00 -51.56 12.01
CA ILE A 565 -97.30 -51.97 11.45
C ILE A 565 -98.01 -52.99 12.34
N PRO A 566 -97.44 -54.19 12.63
CA PRO A 566 -98.08 -55.14 13.54
C PRO A 566 -98.17 -54.61 14.97
N LEU A 567 -97.17 -53.85 15.45
CA LEU A 567 -97.21 -53.22 16.77
C LEU A 567 -98.44 -52.31 16.93
N PHE A 568 -98.73 -51.48 15.92
CA PHE A 568 -99.88 -50.58 15.90
C PHE A 568 -101.21 -51.35 15.82
N LEU A 569 -101.36 -52.28 14.87
CA LEU A 569 -102.62 -53.01 14.67
C LEU A 569 -102.98 -53.89 15.87
N PHE A 570 -102.02 -54.67 16.38
CA PHE A 570 -102.24 -55.50 17.56
C PHE A 570 -102.42 -54.65 18.81
N GLY A 571 -101.64 -53.57 18.96
CA GLY A 571 -101.76 -52.63 20.08
C GLY A 571 -103.15 -51.99 20.15
N HIS A 572 -103.66 -51.48 19.03
CA HIS A 572 -105.01 -50.93 18.94
C HIS A 572 -106.07 -51.95 19.40
N ARG A 573 -105.97 -53.19 18.89
CA ARG A 573 -106.92 -54.25 19.26
C ARG A 573 -106.82 -54.68 20.73
N VAL A 574 -105.61 -54.73 21.30
CA VAL A 574 -105.40 -55.04 22.73
C VAL A 574 -105.98 -53.95 23.61
N LEU A 575 -105.72 -52.68 23.29
CA LEU A 575 -106.26 -51.54 24.02
C LEU A 575 -107.80 -51.50 23.94
N ALA A 576 -108.39 -51.80 22.77
CA ALA A 576 -109.84 -51.91 22.62
C ALA A 576 -110.46 -53.03 23.47
N ILE A 577 -109.82 -54.22 23.53
CA ILE A 577 -110.27 -55.32 24.41
C ILE A 577 -110.20 -54.90 25.89
N LEU A 578 -109.13 -54.22 26.29
CA LEU A 578 -108.97 -53.75 27.66
C LEU A 578 -110.00 -52.66 28.02
N ALA A 579 -110.30 -51.74 27.11
CA ALA A 579 -111.35 -50.74 27.27
C ALA A 579 -112.73 -51.38 27.43
N ALA A 580 -113.11 -52.30 26.54
CA ALA A 580 -114.38 -53.02 26.62
C ALA A 580 -114.51 -53.88 27.90
N ARG A 581 -113.40 -54.44 28.41
CA ARG A 581 -113.38 -55.15 29.71
C ARG A 581 -113.56 -54.20 30.89
N ARG A 582 -113.09 -52.96 30.80
CA ARG A 582 -113.30 -51.93 31.83
C ARG A 582 -114.75 -51.46 31.83
N GLU A 583 -115.33 -51.21 30.67
CA GLU A 583 -116.76 -50.85 30.53
C GLU A 583 -117.71 -51.95 31.03
N LYS A 584 -117.34 -53.23 30.92
CA LYS A 584 -118.12 -54.35 31.47
C LYS A 584 -117.92 -54.57 32.98
N LYS A 585 -116.93 -53.93 33.60
CA LYS A 585 -116.61 -54.04 35.03
C LYS A 585 -117.04 -52.82 35.86
N ALA A 586 -117.19 -51.66 35.21
CA ALA A 586 -117.85 -50.47 35.74
C ALA A 586 -119.37 -50.63 35.62
#